data_AF-A0AA93AJB4-F1
#
_entry.id   AF-A0AA93AJB4-F1
#
_cell.length_a   1.000
_cell.length_b   1.000
_cell.length_c   1.000
_cell.angle_alpha   90.00
_cell.angle_beta   90.00
_cell.angle_gamma   90.00
#
_symmetry.space_group_name_H-M   'P 1'
#
loop_
_entity.id
_entity.type
_entity.pdbx_description
1 polymer ?
#
loop_
_entity_poly.entity_id
_entity_poly.type
_entity_poly.pdbx_seq_one_letter_code
_entity_poly.pdbx_strand_id
1 'polypeptide(L)'
;MKHNPEIWLQAADDAAESFLSQSVADLKSDAGYHAVSVLSTLHGISDAVYYLNEPLYHFIKHHTQQWFLGGMSQHPSFLTAWQHENIPSDISASLNIG
;
A
#
# COMPACT_ATOMS: atom_id res chain seq x y z
N MET A 1 -11.16 14.94 -13.68
CA MET A 1 -11.13 13.47 -13.76
C MET A 1 -11.39 12.92 -12.37
N LYS A 2 -12.25 11.91 -12.21
CA LYS A 2 -12.28 11.14 -10.96
C LYS A 2 -11.12 10.16 -11.03
N HIS A 3 -10.03 10.45 -10.32
CA HIS A 3 -8.88 9.55 -10.26
C HIS A 3 -9.30 8.35 -9.41
N ASN A 4 -9.23 7.14 -9.96
CA ASN A 4 -9.58 5.91 -9.24
C ASN A 4 -8.42 5.52 -8.32
N PRO A 5 -8.51 5.72 -6.99
CA PRO A 5 -7.43 5.38 -6.07
C PRO A 5 -7.24 3.86 -5.95
N GLU A 6 -8.31 3.08 -6.15
CA GLU A 6 -8.35 1.65 -5.86
C GLU A 6 -7.31 0.87 -6.67
N ILE A 7 -7.11 1.20 -7.95
CA ILE A 7 -6.14 0.49 -8.80
C ILE A 7 -4.70 0.68 -8.31
N TRP A 8 -4.35 1.88 -7.83
CA TRP A 8 -3.01 2.19 -7.33
C TRP A 8 -2.75 1.54 -5.97
N LEU A 9 -3.78 1.51 -5.13
CA LEU A 9 -3.73 0.89 -3.81
C LEU A 9 -3.66 -0.64 -3.91
N GLN A 10 -4.45 -1.24 -4.80
CA GLN A 10 -4.37 -2.67 -5.08
C GLN A 10 -3.01 -3.06 -5.65
N ALA A 11 -2.45 -2.26 -6.57
CA ALA A 11 -1.10 -2.51 -7.08
C ALA A 11 -0.02 -2.42 -5.98
N ALA A 12 -0.19 -1.53 -5.00
CA ALA A 12 0.70 -1.43 -3.85
C ALA A 12 0.59 -2.67 -2.94
N ASP A 13 -0.64 -3.14 -2.68
CA ASP A 13 -0.89 -4.36 -1.92
C ASP A 13 -0.33 -5.60 -2.64
N ASP A 14 -0.56 -5.75 -3.95
CA ASP A 14 -0.04 -6.87 -4.75
C ASP A 14 1.51 -6.92 -4.76
N ALA A 15 2.16 -5.74 -4.79
CA ALA A 15 3.62 -5.65 -4.69
C ALA A 15 4.12 -6.12 -3.32
N ALA A 16 3.43 -5.73 -2.24
CA ALA A 16 3.76 -6.16 -0.88
C ALA A 16 3.52 -7.66 -0.69
N GLU A 17 2.40 -8.20 -1.18
CA GLU A 17 2.08 -9.63 -1.14
C GLU A 17 3.11 -10.46 -1.91
N SER A 18 3.56 -9.96 -3.07
CA SER A 18 4.62 -10.61 -3.85
C SER A 18 5.94 -10.70 -3.07
N PHE A 19 6.24 -9.73 -2.20
CA PHE A 19 7.42 -9.77 -1.34
C PHE A 19 7.25 -10.74 -0.15
N LEU A 20 6.06 -10.75 0.47
CA LEU A 20 5.75 -11.59 1.64
C LEU A 20 5.61 -13.07 1.29
N SER A 21 5.15 -13.37 0.07
CA SER A 21 4.94 -14.75 -0.42
C SER A 21 6.22 -15.43 -0.92
N GLN A 22 7.37 -14.73 -0.92
CA GLN A 22 8.64 -15.30 -1.36
C GLN A 22 9.08 -16.47 -0.48
N SER A 23 9.60 -17.51 -1.12
CA SER A 23 10.20 -18.60 -0.38
C SER A 23 11.57 -18.22 0.19
N VAL A 24 12.02 -18.95 1.21
CA VAL A 24 13.39 -18.82 1.74
C VAL A 24 14.45 -19.11 0.66
N ALA A 25 14.12 -19.90 -0.36
CA ALA A 25 15.02 -20.18 -1.48
C ALA A 25 15.16 -18.96 -2.41
N ASP A 26 14.07 -18.26 -2.68
CA ASP A 26 14.06 -17.05 -3.53
C ASP A 26 14.91 -15.95 -2.88
N LEU A 27 14.75 -15.74 -1.57
CA LEU A 27 15.53 -14.76 -0.79
C LEU A 27 17.03 -15.04 -0.75
N LYS A 28 17.45 -16.30 -0.95
CA LYS A 28 18.86 -16.71 -0.98
C LYS A 28 19.44 -16.69 -2.40
N SER A 29 18.65 -16.34 -3.40
CA SER A 29 19.02 -16.25 -4.79
C SER A 29 18.87 -14.82 -5.29
N ASP A 30 19.51 -14.48 -6.41
CA ASP A 30 19.32 -13.17 -7.07
C ASP A 30 17.94 -13.02 -7.73
N ALA A 31 17.10 -14.07 -7.71
CA ALA A 31 15.74 -14.05 -8.24
C ALA A 31 14.69 -13.53 -7.24
N GLY A 32 15.06 -13.35 -5.97
CA GLY A 32 14.20 -12.78 -4.95
C GLY A 32 14.17 -11.24 -4.99
N TYR A 33 13.05 -10.67 -4.54
CA TYR A 33 12.90 -9.25 -4.26
C TYR A 33 13.39 -8.95 -2.84
N HIS A 34 14.42 -8.12 -2.72
CA HIS A 34 14.81 -7.56 -1.43
C HIS A 34 13.83 -6.46 -1.01
N ALA A 35 13.79 -6.14 0.28
CA ALA A 35 12.96 -5.07 0.83
C ALA A 35 13.13 -3.74 0.06
N VAL A 36 14.36 -3.41 -0.33
CA VAL A 36 14.66 -2.22 -1.14
C VAL A 36 13.91 -2.22 -2.47
N SER A 37 13.85 -3.36 -3.17
CA SER A 37 13.17 -3.48 -4.46
C SER A 37 11.68 -3.17 -4.33
N VAL A 38 11.02 -3.72 -3.31
CA VAL A 38 9.60 -3.44 -3.08
C VAL A 38 9.36 -1.99 -2.65
N LEU A 39 10.23 -1.42 -1.81
CA LEU A 39 10.13 -0.02 -1.40
C LEU A 39 10.30 0.93 -2.60
N SER A 40 11.22 0.63 -3.51
CA SER A 40 11.37 1.38 -4.76
C SER A 40 10.10 1.30 -5.62
N THR A 41 9.49 0.13 -5.74
CA THR A 41 8.20 -0.03 -6.46
C THR A 41 7.09 0.80 -5.82
N LEU A 42 6.93 0.73 -4.49
CA LEU A 42 5.92 1.51 -3.76
C LEU A 42 6.13 3.02 -3.88
N HIS A 43 7.39 3.48 -3.84
CA HIS A 43 7.72 4.88 -4.13
C HIS A 43 7.35 5.26 -5.57
N GLY A 44 7.65 4.42 -6.55
CA GLY A 44 7.25 4.65 -7.94
C GLY A 44 5.73 4.75 -8.14
N ILE A 45 4.96 3.90 -7.46
CA ILE A 45 3.49 3.99 -7.42
C ILE A 45 3.05 5.34 -6.84
N SER A 46 3.63 5.77 -5.72
CA SER A 46 3.30 7.05 -5.09
C SER A 46 3.61 8.24 -6.02
N ASP A 47 4.79 8.23 -6.67
CA ASP A 47 5.22 9.29 -7.56
C ASP A 47 4.33 9.37 -8.83
N ALA A 48 3.86 8.22 -9.32
CA ALA A 48 2.95 8.16 -10.48
C ALA A 48 1.61 8.87 -10.22
N VAL A 49 1.18 8.96 -8.96
CA VAL A 49 -0.07 9.64 -8.59
C VAL A 49 0.14 11.05 -8.03
N TYR A 50 1.38 11.54 -7.90
CA TYR A 50 1.68 12.83 -7.27
C TYR A 50 0.86 14.00 -7.83
N TYR A 51 0.87 14.19 -9.16
CA TYR A 51 0.11 15.26 -9.83
C TYR A 51 -1.36 14.91 -10.11
N LEU A 52 -1.77 13.66 -9.86
CA LEU A 52 -3.11 13.17 -10.13
C LEU A 52 -3.99 13.20 -8.86
N ASN A 53 -3.41 12.87 -7.72
CA ASN A 53 -4.08 12.75 -6.44
C ASN A 53 -3.05 12.90 -5.31
N GLU A 54 -2.79 14.15 -4.93
CA GLU A 54 -1.79 14.50 -3.90
C GLU A 54 -2.07 13.86 -2.53
N PRO A 55 -3.33 13.80 -2.03
CA PRO A 55 -3.65 13.03 -0.83
C PRO A 55 -3.26 11.55 -0.92
N LEU A 56 -3.54 10.90 -2.05
CA LEU A 56 -3.19 9.50 -2.26
C LEU A 56 -1.67 9.29 -2.31
N TYR A 57 -0.93 10.20 -2.93
CA TYR A 57 0.54 10.19 -2.89
C TYR A 57 1.06 10.22 -1.46
N HIS A 58 0.58 11.18 -0.65
CA HIS A 58 1.02 11.32 0.73
C HIS A 58 0.68 10.09 1.58
N PHE A 59 -0.51 9.53 1.38
CA PHE A 59 -0.93 8.29 2.02
C PHE A 59 -0.01 7.11 1.67
N ILE A 60 0.18 6.80 0.38
CA ILE A 60 1.00 5.65 -0.04
C ILE A 60 2.43 5.81 0.51
N LYS A 61 3.01 7.02 0.46
CA LYS A 61 4.35 7.27 0.96
C LYS A 61 4.47 7.08 2.47
N HIS A 62 3.53 7.66 3.23
CA HIS A 62 3.52 7.53 4.69
C HIS A 62 3.30 6.08 5.13
N HIS A 63 2.31 5.40 4.52
CA HIS A 63 1.94 4.04 4.87
C HIS A 63 3.05 3.04 4.52
N THR A 64 3.74 3.24 3.39
CA THR A 64 4.97 2.51 3.03
C THR A 64 6.04 2.66 4.10
N GLN A 65 6.26 3.90 4.58
CA GLN A 65 7.25 4.16 5.62
C GLN A 65 6.89 3.48 6.94
N GLN A 66 5.60 3.51 7.35
CA GLN A 66 5.14 2.81 8.55
C GLN A 66 5.34 1.31 8.43
N TRP A 67 5.01 0.73 7.27
CA TRP A 67 5.21 -0.69 7.01
C TRP A 67 6.69 -1.10 7.08
N PHE A 68 7.58 -0.28 6.53
CA PHE A 68 9.03 -0.47 6.65
C PHE A 68 9.50 -0.42 8.11
N LEU A 69 9.10 0.61 8.85
CA LEU A 69 9.46 0.77 10.27
C LEU A 69 8.88 -0.36 11.14
N GLY A 70 7.74 -0.94 10.74
CA GLY A 70 7.13 -2.12 11.34
C GLY A 70 7.79 -3.45 10.94
N GLY A 71 8.87 -3.42 10.15
CA GLY A 71 9.65 -4.60 9.80
C GLY A 71 9.09 -5.44 8.65
N MET A 72 8.09 -4.92 7.91
CA MET A 72 7.56 -5.54 6.68
C MET A 72 7.15 -7.02 6.82
N SER A 73 6.61 -7.39 7.99
CA SER A 73 6.30 -8.79 8.32
C SER A 73 4.81 -9.15 8.14
N GLN A 74 3.95 -8.15 7.99
CA GLN A 74 2.50 -8.28 7.84
C GLN A 74 2.06 -7.56 6.57
N HIS A 75 0.93 -7.95 5.99
CA HIS A 75 0.40 -7.27 4.81
C HIS A 75 0.01 -5.81 5.13
N PRO A 76 0.48 -4.79 4.37
CA PRO A 76 0.28 -3.38 4.69
C PRO A 76 -1.17 -2.91 4.48
N SER A 77 -1.94 -3.57 3.62
CA SER A 77 -3.38 -3.34 3.42
C SER A 77 -3.71 -1.89 3.04
N PHE A 78 -2.99 -1.34 2.06
CA PHE A 78 -3.14 0.02 1.56
C PHE A 78 -4.59 0.33 1.17
N LEU A 79 -5.25 -0.57 0.42
CA LEU A 79 -6.62 -0.32 -0.04
C LEU A 79 -7.60 -0.17 1.12
N THR A 80 -7.59 -1.11 2.06
CA THR A 80 -8.48 -1.10 3.23
C THR A 80 -8.20 0.10 4.14
N ALA A 81 -6.92 0.39 4.40
CA ALA A 81 -6.53 1.52 5.24
C ALA A 81 -6.98 2.86 4.64
N TRP A 82 -6.78 3.05 3.32
CA TRP A 82 -7.26 4.24 2.62
C TRP A 82 -8.78 4.38 2.69
N GLN A 83 -9.51 3.28 2.45
CA GLN A 83 -10.96 3.28 2.54
C GLN A 83 -11.41 3.71 3.95
N HIS A 84 -10.83 3.14 5.01
CA HIS A 84 -11.16 3.51 6.39
C HIS A 84 -10.93 5.00 6.69
N GLU A 85 -9.84 5.59 6.22
CA GLU A 85 -9.53 7.01 6.41
C GLU A 85 -10.44 7.95 5.59
N ASN A 86 -11.03 7.44 4.51
CA ASN A 86 -11.83 8.22 3.56
C ASN A 86 -13.31 7.81 3.52
N ILE A 87 -13.79 6.98 4.45
CA ILE A 87 -15.22 6.71 4.62
C ILE A 87 -15.89 8.05 4.95
N PRO A 88 -16.87 8.50 4.14
CA PRO A 88 -17.67 9.67 4.48
C PRO A 88 -18.32 9.48 5.85
N SER A 89 -18.24 10.49 6.71
CA SER A 89 -18.78 10.49 8.08
C SER A 89 -20.26 10.08 8.18
N ASP A 90 -21.01 10.14 7.09
CA ASP A 90 -22.41 9.70 7.02
C ASP A 90 -22.59 8.17 7.05
N ILE A 91 -21.56 7.40 6.68
CA ILE A 91 -21.58 5.92 6.69
C ILE A 91 -21.02 5.37 8.01
N SER A 92 -20.08 6.05 8.64
CA SER A 92 -19.53 5.62 9.95
C SER A 92 -20.60 5.62 11.05
N ALA A 93 -21.59 6.52 10.95
CA ALA A 93 -22.74 6.55 11.86
C ALA A 93 -23.72 5.36 11.69
N SER A 94 -23.73 4.70 10.53
CA SER A 94 -24.65 3.59 10.23
C SER A 94 -24.06 2.21 10.48
N LEU A 95 -22.75 2.11 10.76
CA LEU A 95 -22.06 0.85 11.11
C LEU A 95 -21.95 0.60 12.62
N ASN A 96 -22.39 1.56 13.46
CA ASN A 96 -22.46 1.38 14.91
C ASN A 96 -23.84 0.82 15.30
N ILE A 97 -24.07 -0.47 14.99
CA ILE A 97 -25.22 -1.23 15.51
C ILE A 97 -24.68 -2.37 16.39
N GLY A 98 -24.68 -2.14 17.70
CA GLY A 98 -24.59 -3.19 18.73
C GLY A 98 -23.23 -3.32 19.42
#